data_AF-A0A3B9GZ86-F1
#
_entry.id   AF-A0A3B9GZ86-F1
#
_cell.length_a   1.000
_cell.length_b   1.000
_cell.length_c   1.000
_cell.angle_alpha   90.00
_cell.angle_beta   90.00
_cell.angle_gamma   90.00
#
_symmetry.space_group_name_H-M   'P 1'
#
loop_
_entity.id
_entity.type
_entity.pdbx_description
1 polymer ?
#
loop_
_entity_poly.entity_id
_entity_poly.type
_entity_poly.pdbx_seq_one_letter_code
_entity_poly.pdbx_strand_id
1 'polypeptide(L)'
;IGGIFSGKPGEVFTYPNRTGDKYMIVQLKAVNDPSAADLAAADPRASSALVTSLDSDLAAAMQTEMAGAVKLKVNSGAYNAYKASITTDQ
;
A
#
# COMPACT_ATOMS: atom_id res chain seq x y z
N ILE A 1 13.37 4.04 7.88
CA ILE A 1 13.64 2.82 8.70
C ILE A 1 13.50 1.52 7.90
N GLY A 2 12.68 1.44 6.84
CA GLY A 2 12.49 0.19 6.07
C GLY A 2 13.76 -0.52 5.57
N GLY A 3 14.86 0.21 5.29
CA GLY A 3 16.12 -0.40 4.86
C GLY A 3 16.92 -1.14 5.94
N ILE A 4 16.64 -0.91 7.24
CA ILE A 4 17.36 -1.57 8.34
C ILE A 4 16.95 -3.05 8.43
N PHE A 5 15.66 -3.35 8.23
CA PHE A 5 15.13 -4.71 8.32
C PHE A 5 15.43 -5.57 7.08
N SER A 6 16.00 -4.98 6.04
CA SER A 6 16.56 -5.67 4.87
C SER A 6 18.08 -5.85 4.95
N GLY A 7 18.72 -5.30 6.00
CA GLY A 7 20.17 -5.33 6.18
C GLY A 7 20.69 -6.64 6.78
N LYS A 8 22.00 -6.89 6.65
CA LYS A 8 22.67 -8.03 7.30
C LYS A 8 23.16 -7.63 8.70
N PRO A 9 23.21 -8.57 9.67
CA PRO A 9 23.87 -8.31 10.95
C PRO A 9 25.30 -7.77 10.74
N GLY A 10 25.64 -6.71 11.45
CA GLY A 10 26.88 -5.96 11.35
C GLY A 10 26.81 -4.72 10.43
N GLU A 11 25.78 -4.62 9.59
CA GLU A 11 25.62 -3.50 8.65
C GLU A 11 25.28 -2.18 9.36
N VAL A 12 25.85 -1.09 8.86
CA VAL A 12 25.75 0.24 9.47
C VAL A 12 24.99 1.17 8.53
N PHE A 13 23.91 1.76 9.04
CA PHE A 13 23.06 2.70 8.33
C PHE A 13 23.23 4.11 8.91
N THR A 14 23.25 5.10 8.03
CA THR A 14 23.26 6.51 8.43
C THR A 14 21.96 7.17 8.00
N TYR A 15 21.24 7.76 8.95
CA TYR A 15 20.00 8.48 8.70
C TYR A 15 20.13 9.93 9.18
N PRO A 16 19.84 10.93 8.35
CA PRO A 16 19.64 12.28 8.85
C PRO A 16 18.39 12.29 9.75
N ASN A 17 18.44 13.06 10.84
CA ASN A 17 17.23 13.33 11.62
C ASN A 17 16.26 14.20 10.79
N ARG A 18 14.99 14.22 11.20
CA ARG A 18 13.93 14.94 10.45
C ARG A 18 14.22 16.43 10.23
N THR A 19 15.01 17.04 11.09
CA THR A 19 15.40 18.45 11.06
C THR A 19 16.70 18.72 10.30
N GLY A 20 17.43 17.68 9.86
CA GLY A 20 18.65 17.77 9.07
C GLY A 20 19.89 18.26 9.82
N ASP A 21 19.80 18.53 11.12
CA ASP A 21 20.87 19.06 11.96
C ASP A 21 21.71 17.97 12.64
N LYS A 22 21.26 16.71 12.64
CA LYS A 22 21.99 15.57 13.23
C LYS A 22 21.91 14.32 12.37
N TYR A 23 22.91 13.47 12.52
CA TYR A 23 22.94 12.14 11.91
C TYR A 23 22.81 11.06 12.99
N MET A 24 21.93 10.10 12.76
CA MET A 24 21.88 8.83 13.49
C MET A 24 22.65 7.79 12.70
N ILE A 25 23.66 7.19 13.35
CA ILE A 25 24.36 6.00 12.85
C ILE A 25 23.81 4.81 13.61
N VAL A 26 23.24 3.83 12.91
CA VAL A 26 22.60 2.64 13.48
C VAL A 26 23.32 1.41 12.95
N GLN A 27 23.85 0.59 13.86
CA GLN A 27 24.40 -0.72 13.50
C GLN A 27 23.37 -1.81 13.79
N LEU A 28 23.09 -2.66 12.80
CA LEU A 28 22.22 -3.82 12.98
C LEU A 28 23.00 -4.91 13.73
N LYS A 29 22.77 -5.07 15.03
CA LYS A 29 23.55 -6.02 15.84
C LYS A 29 23.19 -7.49 15.57
N ALA A 30 21.90 -7.78 15.43
CA ALA A 30 21.38 -9.12 15.17
C ALA A 30 19.99 -9.01 14.55
N VAL A 31 19.61 -10.02 13.76
CA VAL A 31 18.23 -10.26 13.32
C VAL A 31 17.80 -11.53 14.02
N ASN A 32 16.74 -11.43 14.83
CA ASN A 32 16.14 -12.59 15.48
C ASN A 32 14.93 -13.00 14.66
N ASP A 33 14.96 -14.20 14.10
CA ASP A 33 13.81 -14.74 13.39
C ASP A 33 12.63 -14.92 14.36
N PRO A 34 11.40 -14.61 13.92
CA PRO A 34 10.22 -14.79 14.75
C PRO A 34 10.06 -16.27 15.12
N SER A 35 9.68 -16.53 16.38
CA SER A 35 9.37 -17.89 16.80
C SER A 35 8.08 -18.38 16.13
N ALA A 36 7.84 -19.70 16.14
CA ALA A 36 6.59 -20.26 15.63
C ALA A 36 5.34 -19.69 16.33
N ALA A 37 5.46 -19.33 17.62
CA ALA A 37 4.38 -18.70 18.38
C ALA A 37 4.14 -17.24 17.93
N ASP A 38 5.19 -16.50 17.61
CA ASP A 38 5.08 -15.13 17.08
C ASP A 38 4.47 -15.12 15.68
N LEU A 39 4.81 -16.10 14.85
CA LEU A 39 4.21 -16.30 13.52
C LEU A 39 2.72 -16.64 13.63
N ALA A 40 2.33 -17.53 14.54
CA ALA A 40 0.92 -17.88 14.78
C ALA A 40 0.11 -16.68 15.31
N ALA A 41 0.72 -15.81 16.12
CA ALA A 41 0.07 -14.58 16.59
C ALA A 41 -0.05 -13.50 15.50
N ALA A 42 0.78 -13.55 14.46
CA ALA A 42 0.71 -12.66 13.30
C ALA A 42 -0.31 -13.13 12.23
N ASP A 43 -0.67 -14.41 12.22
CA ASP A 43 -1.64 -15.05 11.32
C ASP A 43 -3.00 -14.31 11.22
N PRO A 44 -3.62 -13.82 12.31
CA PRO A 44 -4.86 -13.06 12.23
C PRO A 44 -4.72 -11.73 11.46
N ARG A 45 -3.53 -11.12 11.48
CA ARG A 45 -3.23 -9.87 10.75
C ARG A 45 -2.90 -10.12 9.28
N ALA A 46 -2.26 -11.25 8.98
CA ALA A 46 -2.08 -11.70 7.60
C ALA A 46 -3.44 -11.99 6.95
N SER A 47 -4.35 -12.60 7.71
CA SER A 47 -5.73 -12.87 7.29
C SER A 47 -6.51 -11.58 6.96
N SER A 48 -6.41 -10.52 7.77
CA SER A 48 -7.13 -9.27 7.49
C SER A 48 -6.61 -8.53 6.25
N ALA A 49 -5.29 -8.53 6.03
CA ALA A 49 -4.69 -7.95 4.83
C ALA A 49 -5.09 -8.73 3.56
N LEU A 50 -5.11 -10.06 3.64
CA LEU A 50 -5.56 -10.93 2.56
C LEU A 50 -7.04 -10.71 2.24
N VAL A 51 -7.90 -10.67 3.26
CA VAL A 51 -9.34 -10.39 3.07
C VAL A 51 -9.56 -9.02 2.41
N THR A 52 -8.84 -7.98 2.86
CA THR A 52 -8.94 -6.65 2.24
C THR A 52 -8.50 -6.67 0.77
N SER A 53 -7.45 -7.41 0.44
CA SER A 53 -7.00 -7.58 -0.95
C SER A 53 -8.05 -8.31 -1.79
N LEU A 54 -8.62 -9.40 -1.27
CA LEU A 54 -9.65 -10.19 -1.96
C LEU A 54 -10.94 -9.39 -2.17
N ASP A 55 -11.36 -8.58 -1.19
CA ASP A 55 -12.53 -7.70 -1.31
C ASP A 55 -12.30 -6.62 -2.37
N SER A 56 -11.12 -6.02 -2.41
CA SER A 56 -10.75 -5.04 -3.44
C SER A 56 -10.74 -5.66 -4.84
N ASP A 57 -10.14 -6.84 -4.98
CA ASP A 57 -10.09 -7.56 -6.26
C ASP A 57 -11.49 -7.95 -6.72
N LEU A 58 -12.34 -8.44 -5.80
CA LEU A 58 -13.72 -8.80 -6.10
C LEU A 58 -14.56 -7.57 -6.51
N ALA A 59 -14.39 -6.44 -5.84
CA ALA A 59 -15.07 -5.19 -6.21
C ALA A 59 -14.67 -4.71 -7.61
N ALA A 60 -13.38 -4.77 -7.95
CA ALA A 60 -12.87 -4.40 -9.27
C ALA A 60 -13.38 -5.36 -10.38
N ALA A 61 -13.39 -6.66 -10.12
CA ALA A 61 -13.93 -7.66 -11.03
C ALA A 61 -15.43 -7.45 -11.26
N MET A 62 -16.21 -7.21 -10.19
CA MET A 62 -17.63 -6.92 -10.27
C MET A 62 -17.91 -5.64 -11.09
N GLN A 63 -17.15 -4.57 -10.88
CA GLN A 63 -17.30 -3.34 -11.65
C GLN A 63 -16.99 -3.56 -13.14
N THR A 64 -15.97 -4.36 -13.45
CA THR A 64 -15.61 -4.72 -14.83
C THR A 64 -16.71 -5.54 -15.50
N GLU A 65 -17.24 -6.54 -14.80
CA GLU A 65 -18.34 -7.36 -15.29
C GLU A 65 -19.61 -6.52 -15.51
N MET A 66 -19.96 -5.64 -14.56
CA MET A 66 -21.08 -4.71 -14.72
C MET A 66 -20.87 -3.76 -15.90
N ALA A 67 -19.66 -3.24 -16.12
CA ALA A 67 -19.37 -2.37 -17.27
C ALA A 67 -19.42 -3.13 -18.61
N GLY A 68 -19.10 -4.42 -18.63
CA GLY A 68 -19.21 -5.28 -19.81
C GLY A 68 -20.65 -5.71 -20.11
N ALA A 69 -21.38 -6.13 -19.07
CA ALA A 69 -22.77 -6.60 -19.15
C ALA A 69 -23.74 -5.44 -19.42
N VAL A 70 -23.57 -4.33 -18.72
CA VAL A 70 -24.29 -3.09 -18.99
C VAL A 70 -23.53 -2.38 -20.11
N LYS A 71 -23.93 -2.63 -21.37
CA LYS A 71 -23.46 -1.89 -22.56
C LYS A 71 -23.87 -0.40 -22.50
N LEU A 72 -23.43 0.32 -21.48
CA LEU A 72 -23.66 1.74 -21.31
C LEU A 72 -22.94 2.43 -22.46
N LYS A 73 -23.72 2.99 -23.37
CA LYS A 73 -23.22 3.85 -24.43
C LYS A 73 -22.72 5.13 -23.75
N VAL A 74 -21.45 5.16 -23.33
CA VAL A 74 -20.84 6.34 -22.72
C VAL A 74 -20.78 7.41 -23.78
N ASN A 75 -21.60 8.46 -23.65
CA ASN A 75 -21.45 9.66 -24.46
C ASN A 75 -20.25 10.44 -23.90
N SER A 76 -19.08 10.17 -24.47
CA SER A 76 -17.81 10.79 -24.09
C SER A 76 -17.88 12.33 -24.15
N GLY A 77 -18.70 12.90 -25.03
CA GLY A 77 -18.96 14.34 -25.08
C GLY A 77 -19.67 14.86 -23.82
N ALA A 78 -20.71 14.18 -23.36
CA ALA A 78 -21.43 14.56 -22.13
C ALA A 78 -20.58 14.36 -20.87
N TYR A 79 -19.78 13.29 -20.81
CA TYR A 79 -18.87 13.03 -19.69
C TYR A 79 -17.77 14.09 -19.57
N ASN A 80 -17.17 14.50 -20.69
CA ASN A 80 -16.14 15.54 -20.70
C ASN A 80 -16.73 16.92 -20.39
N ALA A 81 -17.94 17.23 -20.86
CA ALA A 81 -18.63 18.47 -20.53
C ALA A 81 -18.95 18.56 -19.03
N TYR A 82 -19.42 17.47 -18.41
CA TYR A 82 -19.65 17.41 -16.96
C TYR A 82 -18.35 17.58 -16.16
N LYS A 83 -17.26 16.91 -16.58
CA LYS A 83 -15.93 17.10 -15.96
C LYS A 83 -15.47 18.56 -16.03
N ALA A 84 -15.65 19.21 -17.18
CA ALA A 84 -15.30 20.60 -17.37
C ALA A 84 -16.12 21.51 -16.45
N SER A 85 -17.44 21.30 -16.34
CA SER A 85 -18.29 22.16 -15.51
C SER A 85 -17.91 22.15 -14.03
N ILE A 86 -17.56 20.98 -13.49
CA ILE A 86 -17.13 20.84 -12.09
C ILE A 86 -15.68 21.29 -11.84
N THR A 87 -14.84 21.43 -12.87
CA THR A 87 -13.48 22.00 -12.73
C THR A 87 -13.47 23.52 -12.84
N THR A 88 -14.48 24.14 -13.44
CA THR A 88 -14.67 25.60 -13.45
C THR A 88 -15.33 26.16 -12.19
N ASP A 89 -15.98 25.32 -11.37
CA ASP A 89 -16.64 25.71 -10.11
C ASP A 89 -15.74 25.53 -8.86
N GLN A 90 -14.42 25.32 -9.04
CA GLN A 90 -13.41 25.35 -7.96
C GLN A 90 -12.44 26.52 -8.12
#